data_AF-A0A355PAJ0-F1
#
_entry.id   AF-A0A355PAJ0-F1
#
_cell.length_a   1.000
_cell.length_b   1.000
_cell.length_c   1.000
_cell.angle_alpha   90.00
_cell.angle_beta   90.00
_cell.angle_gamma   90.00
#
_symmetry.space_group_name_H-M   'P 1'
#
loop_
_entity.id
_entity.type
_entity.pdbx_description
1 polymer ?
#
loop_
_entity_poly.entity_id
_entity_poly.type
_entity_poly.pdbx_seq_one_letter_code
_entity_poly.pdbx_strand_id
1 'polypeptide(L)'
;MMSPQLPQEQPGGTTLSLSEEALPSHVAIIMDGNNRWARARGLSGVRGHRAGVEAVRAVIERATERGVQTLSLFAFSSENWKRPAAEVNALMELFLMALKREVKKLNERNIRLSIIGEQRGFSPAIQKHIQRAEALTAENTGMHLVIAANYGGQWDIARAARQLAEQVA
;
A
#
# COMPACT_ATOMS: atom_id res chain seq x y z
N MET A 1 -41.61 -20.00 -24.87
CA MET A 1 -40.27 -19.40 -24.72
C MET A 1 -39.77 -19.75 -23.32
N MET A 2 -38.72 -20.56 -23.20
CA MET A 2 -38.07 -20.86 -21.91
C MET A 2 -37.13 -19.71 -21.55
N SER A 3 -37.37 -19.08 -20.41
CA SER A 3 -36.41 -18.14 -19.82
C SER A 3 -35.14 -18.90 -19.40
N PRO A 4 -33.94 -18.35 -19.62
CA PRO A 4 -32.71 -18.99 -19.17
C PRO A 4 -32.63 -18.93 -17.64
N GLN A 5 -32.45 -20.09 -17.00
CA GLN A 5 -32.11 -20.12 -15.57
C GLN A 5 -30.69 -19.59 -15.37
N LEU A 6 -30.55 -18.68 -14.39
CA LEU A 6 -29.27 -18.18 -13.91
C LEU A 6 -28.44 -19.33 -13.30
N PRO A 7 -27.09 -19.30 -13.43
CA PRO A 7 -26.24 -20.33 -12.85
C PRO A 7 -26.40 -20.37 -11.32
N GLN A 8 -26.57 -21.56 -10.76
CA GLN A 8 -26.56 -21.75 -9.31
C GLN A 8 -25.15 -21.49 -8.74
N GLU A 9 -25.09 -20.73 -7.65
CA GLU A 9 -23.86 -20.48 -6.89
C GLU A 9 -23.30 -21.81 -6.34
N GLN A 10 -22.00 -22.01 -6.54
CA GLN A 10 -21.26 -23.16 -6.04
C GLN A 10 -21.00 -23.01 -4.53
N PRO A 11 -21.37 -23.99 -3.67
CA PRO A 11 -21.10 -23.91 -2.24
C PRO A 11 -19.69 -24.44 -1.96
N GLY A 12 -18.72 -23.56 -1.69
CA GLY A 12 -17.34 -24.02 -1.46
C GLY A 12 -16.33 -23.01 -0.91
N GLY A 13 -16.75 -21.85 -0.42
CA GLY A 13 -15.88 -20.93 0.31
C GLY A 13 -16.28 -20.92 1.78
N THR A 14 -15.54 -21.61 2.64
CA THR A 14 -15.72 -21.50 4.09
C THR A 14 -15.39 -20.06 4.50
N THR A 15 -16.40 -19.22 4.60
CA THR A 15 -16.29 -17.93 5.28
C THR A 15 -16.12 -18.24 6.75
N LEU A 16 -14.86 -18.32 7.21
CA LEU A 16 -14.54 -18.34 8.62
C LEU A 16 -15.12 -17.05 9.21
N SER A 17 -16.24 -17.16 9.93
CA SER A 17 -16.75 -16.08 10.76
C SER A 17 -15.82 -15.97 11.97
N LEU A 18 -14.80 -15.15 11.85
CA LEU A 18 -14.08 -14.65 13.01
C LEU A 18 -15.11 -13.91 13.87
N SER A 19 -15.21 -14.24 15.16
CA SER A 19 -15.86 -13.33 16.11
C SER A 19 -15.18 -11.96 15.99
N GLU A 20 -15.92 -10.86 16.18
CA GLU A 20 -15.33 -9.51 16.11
C GLU A 20 -14.10 -9.36 17.04
N GLU A 21 -14.04 -10.14 18.11
CA GLU A 21 -12.90 -10.24 19.05
C GLU A 21 -11.62 -10.82 18.45
N ALA A 22 -11.67 -11.45 17.26
CA ALA A 22 -10.52 -12.08 16.62
C ALA A 22 -9.99 -11.32 15.38
N LEU A 23 -10.62 -10.20 14.99
CA LEU A 23 -10.14 -9.40 13.86
C LEU A 23 -8.94 -8.53 14.29
N PRO A 24 -7.79 -8.61 13.59
CA PRO A 24 -6.67 -7.74 13.91
C PRO A 24 -7.02 -6.27 13.62
N SER A 25 -6.82 -5.39 14.59
CA SER A 25 -6.97 -3.95 14.41
C SER A 25 -5.96 -3.39 13.41
N HIS A 26 -4.78 -4.00 13.30
CA HIS A 26 -3.71 -3.57 12.41
C HIS A 26 -3.04 -4.75 11.71
N VAL A 27 -3.04 -4.73 10.37
CA VAL A 27 -2.33 -5.70 9.54
C VAL A 27 -1.18 -5.01 8.80
N ALA A 28 0.02 -5.58 8.83
CA ALA A 28 1.17 -5.13 8.06
C ALA A 28 1.56 -6.17 7.01
N ILE A 29 1.79 -5.75 5.76
CA ILE A 29 2.10 -6.64 4.63
C ILE A 29 3.40 -6.22 3.95
N ILE A 30 4.31 -7.18 3.82
CA ILE A 30 5.51 -7.06 2.98
C ILE A 30 5.16 -7.61 1.59
N MET A 31 5.16 -6.72 0.60
CA MET A 31 4.72 -7.05 -0.77
C MET A 31 5.85 -7.62 -1.63
N ASP A 32 6.45 -8.74 -1.19
CA ASP A 32 7.55 -9.40 -1.91
C ASP A 32 7.05 -10.31 -3.05
N GLY A 33 7.95 -10.63 -3.98
CA GLY A 33 7.74 -11.66 -4.99
C GLY A 33 7.38 -11.14 -6.38
N ASN A 34 7.20 -9.82 -6.57
CA ASN A 34 6.85 -9.23 -7.87
C ASN A 34 7.81 -9.65 -8.99
N ASN A 35 9.13 -9.55 -8.76
CA ASN A 35 10.14 -9.94 -9.74
C ASN A 35 10.19 -11.47 -9.98
N ARG A 36 10.01 -12.28 -8.92
CA ARG A 36 9.96 -13.75 -9.05
C ARG A 36 8.74 -14.19 -9.84
N TRP A 37 7.57 -13.59 -9.57
CA TRP A 37 6.33 -13.82 -10.28
C TRP A 37 6.44 -13.48 -11.77
N ALA A 38 7.07 -12.36 -12.10
CA ALA A 38 7.30 -11.95 -13.48
C ALA A 38 8.24 -12.92 -14.21
N ARG A 39 9.36 -13.28 -13.58
CA ARG A 39 10.36 -14.22 -14.13
C ARG A 39 9.74 -15.58 -14.45
N ALA A 40 8.93 -16.12 -13.54
CA ALA A 40 8.24 -17.41 -13.74
C ALA A 40 7.28 -17.42 -14.93
N ARG A 41 6.93 -16.24 -15.47
CA ARG A 41 6.01 -16.06 -16.62
C ARG A 41 6.70 -15.48 -17.86
N GLY A 42 8.03 -15.38 -17.85
CA GLY A 42 8.78 -14.76 -18.94
C GLY A 42 8.47 -13.26 -19.12
N LEU A 43 8.04 -12.58 -18.05
CA LEU A 43 7.66 -11.17 -18.07
C LEU A 43 8.74 -10.26 -17.48
N SER A 44 8.74 -8.98 -17.86
CA SER A 44 9.61 -7.97 -17.26
C SER A 44 9.24 -7.66 -15.81
N GLY A 45 10.21 -7.26 -14.99
CA GLY A 45 9.98 -6.89 -13.58
C GLY A 45 8.91 -5.81 -13.42
N VAL A 46 8.86 -4.82 -14.32
CA VAL A 46 7.83 -3.78 -14.35
C VAL A 46 6.41 -4.37 -14.45
N ARG A 47 6.21 -5.44 -15.24
CA ARG A 47 4.92 -6.14 -15.29
C ARG A 47 4.59 -6.85 -13.98
N GLY A 48 5.60 -7.37 -13.29
CA GLY A 48 5.45 -7.91 -11.93
C GLY A 48 4.99 -6.85 -10.95
N HIS A 49 5.61 -5.67 -10.94
CA HIS A 49 5.20 -4.57 -10.07
C HIS A 49 3.79 -4.05 -10.39
N ARG A 50 3.40 -3.99 -11.67
CA ARG A 50 2.01 -3.67 -12.05
C ARG A 50 1.01 -4.71 -11.53
N ALA A 51 1.33 -6.01 -11.60
CA ALA A 51 0.49 -7.05 -11.00
C ALA A 51 0.39 -6.89 -9.47
N GLY A 52 1.50 -6.49 -8.82
CA GLY A 52 1.51 -6.13 -7.40
C GLY A 52 0.55 -4.98 -7.06
N VAL A 53 0.46 -3.94 -7.90
CA VAL A 53 -0.50 -2.84 -7.70
C VAL A 53 -1.95 -3.34 -7.74
N GLU A 54 -2.30 -4.24 -8.65
CA GLU A 54 -3.65 -4.82 -8.69
C GLU A 54 -3.94 -5.70 -7.48
N ALA A 55 -2.95 -6.47 -7.01
CA ALA A 55 -3.09 -7.26 -5.78
C ALA A 55 -3.31 -6.35 -4.56
N VAL A 56 -2.59 -5.23 -4.46
CA VAL A 56 -2.77 -4.22 -3.40
C VAL A 56 -4.18 -3.66 -3.39
N ARG A 57 -4.74 -3.32 -4.56
CA ARG A 57 -6.12 -2.83 -4.64
C ARG A 57 -7.11 -3.83 -4.07
N ALA A 58 -6.98 -5.10 -4.45
CA ALA A 58 -7.85 -6.16 -3.93
C ALA A 58 -7.70 -6.33 -2.41
N VAL A 59 -6.48 -6.23 -1.89
CA VAL A 59 -6.23 -6.30 -0.44
C VAL A 59 -6.86 -5.11 0.30
N ILE A 60 -6.71 -3.88 -0.19
CA ILE A 60 -7.31 -2.67 0.41
C ILE A 60 -8.82 -2.81 0.47
N GLU A 61 -9.43 -3.23 -0.63
CA GLU A 61 -10.88 -3.44 -0.74
C GLU A 61 -11.34 -4.48 0.29
N ARG A 62 -10.68 -5.64 0.34
CA ARG A 62 -11.03 -6.70 1.28
C ARG A 62 -10.79 -6.32 2.74
N ALA A 63 -9.70 -5.61 3.04
CA ALA A 63 -9.43 -5.12 4.39
C ALA A 63 -10.52 -4.14 4.85
N THR A 64 -10.97 -3.27 3.95
CA THR A 64 -12.06 -2.32 4.22
C THR A 64 -13.38 -3.05 4.45
N GLU A 65 -13.74 -4.00 3.57
CA GLU A 65 -14.95 -4.84 3.70
C GLU A 65 -14.98 -5.66 4.99
N ARG A 66 -13.80 -6.09 5.46
CA ARG A 66 -13.64 -6.90 6.67
C ARG A 66 -13.56 -6.07 7.95
N GLY A 67 -13.53 -4.74 7.86
CA GLY A 67 -13.47 -3.86 9.03
C GLY A 67 -12.08 -3.76 9.68
N VAL A 68 -11.00 -4.06 8.94
CA VAL A 68 -9.64 -3.81 9.44
C VAL A 68 -9.44 -2.31 9.62
N GLN A 69 -9.00 -1.89 10.82
CA GLN A 69 -8.88 -0.46 11.13
C GLN A 69 -7.64 0.14 10.48
N THR A 70 -6.51 -0.57 10.48
CA THR A 70 -5.25 -0.10 9.90
C THR A 70 -4.61 -1.16 9.01
N LEU A 71 -4.22 -0.75 7.80
CA LEU A 71 -3.47 -1.57 6.87
C LEU A 71 -2.15 -0.88 6.53
N SER A 72 -1.02 -1.49 6.88
CA SER A 72 0.31 -1.03 6.50
C SER A 72 0.86 -1.85 5.34
N LEU A 73 1.27 -1.18 4.26
CA LEU A 73 1.87 -1.80 3.09
C LEU A 73 3.32 -1.35 2.93
N PHE A 74 4.24 -2.31 2.86
CA PHE A 74 5.66 -2.05 2.64
C PHE A 74 5.93 -1.87 1.13
N ALA A 75 5.92 -0.62 0.66
CA ALA A 75 6.02 -0.31 -0.76
C ALA A 75 7.46 -0.14 -1.26
N PHE A 76 8.33 0.47 -0.46
CA PHE A 76 9.71 0.73 -0.87
C PHE A 76 10.66 0.81 0.33
N SER A 77 11.70 -0.02 0.32
CA SER A 77 12.71 -0.12 1.38
C SER A 77 13.86 0.85 1.16
N SER A 78 14.51 1.32 2.22
CA SER A 78 15.79 2.03 2.13
C SER A 78 16.85 1.23 1.36
N GLU A 79 16.81 -0.09 1.41
CA GLU A 79 17.76 -0.97 0.72
C GLU A 79 17.50 -1.01 -0.79
N ASN A 80 16.32 -0.57 -1.27
CA ASN A 80 16.00 -0.57 -2.69
C ASN A 80 16.82 0.46 -3.47
N TRP A 81 17.40 1.46 -2.82
CA TRP A 81 18.36 2.38 -3.45
C TRP A 81 19.64 1.69 -3.95
N LYS A 82 19.95 0.48 -3.47
CA LYS A 82 21.11 -0.31 -3.94
C LYS A 82 20.85 -1.02 -5.28
N ARG A 83 19.63 -0.95 -5.82
CA ARG A 83 19.26 -1.56 -7.11
C ARG A 83 19.71 -0.69 -8.30
N PRO A 84 19.73 -1.23 -9.53
CA PRO A 84 20.06 -0.44 -10.71
C PRO A 84 19.16 0.79 -10.86
N ALA A 85 19.75 1.94 -11.22
CA ALA A 85 19.04 3.22 -11.29
C ALA A 85 17.79 3.20 -12.18
N ALA A 86 17.84 2.48 -13.30
CA ALA A 86 16.69 2.32 -14.20
C ALA A 86 15.50 1.61 -13.52
N GLU A 87 15.76 0.61 -12.67
CA GLU A 87 14.73 -0.08 -11.90
C GLU A 87 14.14 0.85 -10.84
N VAL A 88 14.98 1.56 -10.09
CA VAL A 88 14.55 2.53 -9.08
C VAL A 88 13.68 3.62 -9.70
N ASN A 89 14.08 4.19 -10.84
CA ASN A 89 13.30 5.20 -11.55
C ASN A 89 11.93 4.67 -11.99
N ALA A 90 11.88 3.46 -12.56
CA ALA A 90 10.61 2.84 -12.94
C ALA A 90 9.69 2.59 -11.74
N LEU A 91 10.23 2.23 -10.58
CA LEU A 91 9.47 2.09 -9.33
C LEU A 91 8.91 3.43 -8.84
N MET A 92 9.72 4.49 -8.90
CA MET A 92 9.28 5.84 -8.51
C MET A 92 8.19 6.38 -9.43
N GLU A 93 8.30 6.15 -10.74
CA GLU A 93 7.24 6.50 -11.70
C GLU A 93 5.95 5.73 -11.42
N LEU A 94 6.05 4.42 -11.18
CA LEU A 94 4.89 3.59 -10.86
C LEU A 94 4.22 4.05 -9.57
N PHE A 95 5.01 4.35 -8.53
CA PHE A 95 4.51 4.88 -7.26
C PHE A 95 3.75 6.20 -7.45
N LEU A 96 4.34 7.13 -8.21
CA LEU A 96 3.70 8.40 -8.55
C LEU A 96 2.40 8.21 -9.33
N MET A 97 2.38 7.30 -10.31
CA MET A 97 1.17 6.98 -11.07
C MET A 97 0.08 6.37 -10.17
N ALA A 98 0.44 5.48 -9.25
CA ALA A 98 -0.48 4.88 -8.30
C ALA A 98 -1.09 5.95 -7.38
N LEU A 99 -0.27 6.81 -6.77
CA LEU A 99 -0.76 7.93 -5.94
C LEU A 99 -1.76 8.82 -6.69
N LYS A 100 -1.42 9.22 -7.92
CA LYS A 100 -2.29 10.09 -8.74
C LYS A 100 -3.64 9.46 -9.07
N ARG A 101 -3.67 8.15 -9.33
CA ARG A 101 -4.88 7.43 -9.76
C ARG A 101 -5.75 7.00 -8.59
N GLU A 102 -5.15 6.59 -7.48
CA GLU A 102 -5.88 5.95 -6.39
C GLU A 102 -6.36 6.93 -5.33
N VAL A 103 -5.69 8.07 -5.12
CA VAL A 103 -6.03 8.96 -3.98
C VAL A 103 -7.48 9.44 -3.98
N LYS A 104 -8.05 9.75 -5.14
CA LYS A 104 -9.47 10.15 -5.22
C LYS A 104 -10.40 9.02 -4.79
N LYS A 105 -10.11 7.79 -5.22
CA LYS A 105 -10.88 6.60 -4.84
C LYS A 105 -10.75 6.29 -3.36
N LEU A 106 -9.56 6.46 -2.78
CA LEU A 106 -9.37 6.33 -1.33
C LEU A 106 -10.27 7.32 -0.58
N ASN A 107 -10.31 8.57 -1.05
CA ASN A 107 -11.16 9.59 -0.47
C ASN A 107 -12.66 9.28 -0.59
N GLU A 108 -13.11 8.87 -1.77
CA GLU A 108 -14.49 8.43 -2.02
C GLU A 108 -14.90 7.23 -1.15
N ARG A 109 -13.94 6.38 -0.77
CA ARG A 109 -14.14 5.22 0.10
C ARG A 109 -13.92 5.54 1.60
N ASN A 110 -13.79 6.81 1.98
CA ASN A 110 -13.51 7.24 3.36
C ASN A 110 -12.25 6.57 3.97
N ILE A 111 -11.21 6.37 3.17
CA ILE A 111 -9.92 5.80 3.62
C ILE A 111 -8.94 6.94 3.89
N ARG A 112 -8.34 6.97 5.08
CA ARG A 112 -7.26 7.90 5.42
C ARG A 112 -5.93 7.37 4.93
N LEU A 113 -5.15 8.16 4.21
CA LEU A 113 -3.81 7.79 3.74
C LEU A 113 -2.71 8.44 4.58
N SER A 114 -1.67 7.68 4.90
CA SER A 114 -0.41 8.24 5.44
C SER A 114 0.80 7.56 4.81
N ILE A 115 1.83 8.33 4.50
CA ILE A 115 3.08 7.86 3.92
C ILE A 115 4.21 8.03 4.94
N ILE A 116 4.70 6.92 5.47
CA ILE A 116 5.81 6.90 6.44
C ILE A 116 7.14 6.57 5.73
N GLY A 117 8.24 7.11 6.25
CA GLY A 117 9.59 6.94 5.69
C GLY A 117 10.33 8.25 5.40
N GLU A 118 11.51 8.13 4.81
CA GLU A 118 12.39 9.27 4.50
C GLU A 118 11.98 9.92 3.18
N GLN A 119 11.09 10.90 3.24
CA GLN A 119 10.56 11.53 2.02
C GLN A 119 11.59 12.41 1.27
N ARG A 120 12.68 12.84 1.95
CA ARG A 120 13.72 13.69 1.34
C ARG A 120 14.46 13.01 0.18
N GLY A 121 14.50 11.67 0.17
CA GLY A 121 15.08 10.88 -0.92
C GLY A 121 14.25 10.89 -2.21
N PHE A 122 12.99 11.33 -2.17
CA PHE A 122 12.13 11.39 -3.34
C PHE A 122 12.27 12.71 -4.12
N SER A 123 11.90 12.69 -5.39
CA SER A 123 11.83 13.92 -6.19
C SER A 123 10.80 14.91 -5.60
N PRO A 124 10.98 16.23 -5.80
CA PRO A 124 10.03 17.24 -5.32
C PRO A 124 8.59 17.00 -5.82
N ALA A 125 8.45 16.44 -7.02
CA ALA A 125 7.16 16.07 -7.57
C ALA A 125 6.47 14.99 -6.74
N ILE A 126 7.19 13.93 -6.36
CA ILE A 126 6.64 12.85 -5.52
C ILE A 126 6.28 13.40 -4.13
N GLN A 127 7.18 14.19 -3.51
CA GLN A 127 6.92 14.80 -2.20
C GLN A 127 5.64 15.65 -2.20
N LYS A 128 5.45 16.50 -3.22
CA LYS A 128 4.23 17.31 -3.38
C LYS A 128 2.97 16.46 -3.54
N HIS A 129 3.07 15.35 -4.26
CA HIS A 129 1.94 14.44 -4.45
C HIS A 129 1.59 13.65 -3.18
N ILE A 130 2.59 13.26 -2.39
CA ILE A 130 2.39 12.68 -1.06
C ILE A 130 1.62 13.66 -0.16
N GLN A 131 2.13 14.88 -0.01
CA GLN A 131 1.50 15.90 0.85
C GLN A 131 0.05 16.17 0.44
N ARG A 132 -0.20 16.32 -0.87
CA ARG A 132 -1.57 16.52 -1.37
C ARG A 132 -2.48 15.33 -1.08
N ALA A 133 -1.95 14.12 -1.13
CA ALA A 133 -2.73 12.91 -0.93
C ALA A 133 -3.10 12.71 0.54
N GLU A 134 -2.16 12.95 1.45
CA GLU A 134 -2.40 12.94 2.90
C GLU A 134 -3.39 14.03 3.29
N ALA A 135 -3.21 15.27 2.79
CA ALA A 135 -4.12 16.37 3.07
C ALA A 135 -5.55 16.12 2.55
N LEU A 136 -5.69 15.51 1.37
CA LEU A 136 -7.01 15.20 0.80
C LEU A 136 -7.80 14.19 1.65
N THR A 137 -7.10 13.29 2.33
CA THR A 137 -7.72 12.17 3.06
C THR A 137 -7.62 12.31 4.59
N ALA A 138 -7.15 13.45 5.09
CA ALA A 138 -6.82 13.66 6.50
C ALA A 138 -8.03 13.50 7.43
N GLU A 139 -9.21 13.97 6.98
CA GLU A 139 -10.47 13.94 7.74
C GLU A 139 -11.25 12.63 7.58
N ASN A 140 -10.72 11.67 6.83
CA ASN A 140 -11.37 10.39 6.64
C ASN A 140 -11.30 9.55 7.93
N THR A 141 -12.42 8.91 8.26
CA THR A 141 -12.63 8.19 9.52
C THR A 141 -12.74 6.67 9.35
N GLY A 142 -12.72 6.18 8.12
CA GLY A 142 -12.67 4.75 7.83
C GLY A 142 -11.27 4.18 8.02
N MET A 143 -10.95 3.13 7.27
CA MET A 143 -9.65 2.44 7.40
C MET A 143 -8.47 3.41 7.21
N HIS A 144 -7.44 3.27 8.04
CA HIS A 144 -6.17 3.95 7.91
C HIS A 144 -5.21 3.13 7.05
N LEU A 145 -4.97 3.58 5.82
CA LEU A 145 -3.98 3.01 4.92
C LEU A 145 -2.63 3.71 5.15
N VAL A 146 -1.65 2.94 5.62
CA VAL A 146 -0.28 3.41 5.83
C VAL A 146 0.62 2.80 4.76
N ILE A 147 1.31 3.63 3.99
CA ILE A 147 2.29 3.18 3.01
C ILE A 147 3.69 3.49 3.54
N ALA A 148 4.49 2.45 3.74
CA ALA A 148 5.90 2.61 4.07
C ALA A 148 6.72 2.76 2.78
N ALA A 149 7.22 3.98 2.55
CA ALA A 149 7.93 4.36 1.33
C ALA A 149 9.27 5.02 1.68
N ASN A 150 10.35 4.46 1.15
CA ASN A 150 11.72 4.76 1.60
C ASN A 150 11.84 4.60 3.12
N TYR A 151 11.33 3.46 3.61
CA TYR A 151 11.22 3.16 5.02
C TYR A 151 12.23 2.09 5.43
N GLY A 152 12.78 2.25 6.64
CA GLY A 152 13.54 1.23 7.34
C GLY A 152 13.28 1.35 8.85
N GLY A 153 12.91 0.25 9.51
CA GLY A 153 12.50 0.32 10.93
C GLY A 153 13.59 0.85 11.87
N GLN A 154 14.85 0.48 11.63
CA GLN A 154 15.98 1.02 12.41
C GLN A 154 16.19 2.53 12.16
N TRP A 155 16.04 2.97 10.92
CA TRP A 155 16.11 4.40 10.57
C TRP A 155 14.98 5.19 11.26
N ASP A 156 13.78 4.61 11.35
CA ASP A 156 12.61 5.26 11.94
C ASP A 156 12.81 5.49 13.46
N ILE A 157 13.28 4.46 14.17
CA ILE A 157 13.65 4.54 15.58
C ILE A 157 14.77 5.57 15.80
N ALA A 158 15.83 5.52 14.98
CA ALA A 158 16.95 6.47 15.10
C ALA A 158 16.51 7.92 14.82
N ARG A 159 15.60 8.13 13.87
CA ARG A 159 15.04 9.45 13.58
C ARG A 159 14.21 9.96 14.76
N ALA A 160 13.37 9.13 15.37
CA ALA A 160 12.59 9.50 16.53
C ALA A 160 13.49 9.89 17.73
N ALA A 161 14.55 9.10 17.98
CA ALA A 161 15.52 9.40 19.03
C ALA A 161 16.24 10.74 18.81
N ARG A 162 16.64 11.04 17.56
CA ARG A 162 17.25 12.34 17.21
C ARG A 162 16.28 13.51 17.44
N GLN A 163 15.03 13.38 17.01
CA GLN A 163 14.01 14.43 17.22
C GLN A 163 13.77 14.69 18.70
N LEU A 164 13.78 13.63 19.53
CA LEU A 164 13.69 13.78 20.97
C LEU A 164 14.89 14.54 21.55
N ALA A 165 16.10 14.21 21.11
CA ALA A 165 17.31 14.90 21.55
C ALA A 165 17.33 16.39 21.16
N GLU A 166 16.87 16.74 19.95
CA GLU A 166 16.73 18.12 19.47
C GLU A 166 15.72 18.95 20.29
N GLN A 167 14.74 18.31 20.94
CA GLN A 167 13.79 19.00 21.82
C GLN A 167 14.33 19.24 23.24
N VAL A 168 15.36 18.50 23.63
CA VAL A 168 15.98 18.60 24.97
C VAL A 168 17.16 19.56 25.00
N ALA A 169 17.83 19.76 23.85
CA ALA A 169 18.95 20.68 23.68
C ALA A 169 18.51 22.15 23.66
#